data_AF-A0A7C6VWB6-F1
#
_entry.id   AF-A0A7C6VWB6-F1
#
_cell.length_a   1.000
_cell.length_b   1.000
_cell.length_c   1.000
_cell.angle_alpha   90.00
_cell.angle_beta   90.00
_cell.angle_gamma   90.00
#
_symmetry.space_group_name_H-M   'P 1'
#
loop_
_entity.id
_entity.type
_entity.pdbx_description
1 polymer ?
#
loop_
_entity_poly.entity_id
_entity_poly.type
_entity_poly.pdbx_seq_one_letter_code
_entity_poly.pdbx_strand_id
1 'polypeptide(L)' 'NFYSSGGSKLNETARSYKMLANESKKVNGVTFIWFTDGLGWLGARKNLEETFNEMDTIYNIDDLEHGVIETLK' A
#
# COMPACT_ATOMS: atom_id res chain seq x y z
N ASN A 1 -1.03 10.56 0.18
CA ASN A 1 -1.57 9.91 -1.04
C ASN A 1 -2.52 10.87 -1.78
N PHE A 2 -2.56 10.84 -3.11
CA PHE A 2 -3.38 11.78 -3.91
C PHE A 2 -4.83 11.28 -4.04
N TYR A 3 -5.63 11.43 -2.97
CA TYR A 3 -7.01 10.92 -2.89
C TYR A 3 -8.09 12.01 -3.09
N SER A 4 -7.71 13.19 -3.61
CA SER A 4 -8.56 14.38 -3.75
C SER A 4 -9.65 14.29 -4.82
N SER A 5 -9.68 13.22 -5.62
CA SER A 5 -10.75 12.95 -6.58
C SER A 5 -10.97 11.45 -6.70
N GLY A 6 -12.18 10.96 -6.38
CA GLY A 6 -12.56 9.58 -6.71
C GLY A 6 -12.39 9.32 -8.20
N GLY A 7 -11.83 8.16 -8.59
CA GLY A 7 -11.59 7.84 -10.00
C GLY A 7 -10.43 6.87 -10.26
N SER A 8 -10.11 6.70 -11.53
CA SER A 8 -9.15 5.70 -12.06
C SER A 8 -7.75 5.76 -11.45
N LYS A 9 -7.27 6.95 -11.04
CA LYS A 9 -5.91 7.12 -10.48
C LYS A 9 -5.65 6.29 -9.23
N LEU A 10 -6.64 6.17 -8.36
CA LEU A 10 -6.57 5.36 -7.15
C LEU A 10 -6.34 3.89 -7.49
N ASN A 11 -7.12 3.40 -8.46
CA ASN A 11 -7.06 2.02 -8.93
C ASN A 11 -5.77 1.74 -9.70
N GLU A 12 -5.34 2.68 -10.54
CA GLU A 12 -4.08 2.60 -11.28
C GLU A 12 -2.90 2.54 -10.31
N THR A 13 -2.88 3.39 -9.28
CA THR A 13 -1.82 3.39 -8.26
C THR A 13 -1.77 2.06 -7.52
N ALA A 14 -2.92 1.58 -7.03
CA ALA A 14 -3.01 0.30 -6.32
C ALA A 14 -2.52 -0.87 -7.19
N ARG A 15 -2.94 -0.90 -8.47
CA ARG A 15 -2.50 -1.92 -9.43
C ARG A 15 -0.99 -1.85 -9.70
N SER A 16 -0.43 -0.66 -9.91
CA SER A 16 1.01 -0.49 -10.11
C SER A 16 1.81 -0.90 -8.88
N TYR A 17 1.33 -0.60 -7.67
CA TYR A 17 2.03 -0.95 -6.44
C TYR A 17 1.96 -2.44 -6.14
N LYS A 18 0.81 -3.08 -6.42
CA LYS A 18 0.68 -4.55 -6.41
C LYS A 18 1.70 -5.21 -7.34
N MET A 19 1.88 -4.67 -8.56
CA MET A 19 2.88 -5.17 -9.49
C MET A 19 4.30 -5.00 -8.94
N LEU A 20 4.64 -3.82 -8.42
CA LEU A 20 5.96 -3.57 -7.82
C LEU A 20 6.24 -4.47 -6.62
N ALA A 21 5.26 -4.70 -5.74
CA ALA A 21 5.37 -5.61 -4.61
C ALA A 21 5.62 -7.06 -5.06
N ASN A 22 4.95 -7.50 -6.13
CA ASN A 22 5.16 -8.84 -6.68
C ASN A 22 6.51 -8.97 -7.40
N GLU A 23 6.96 -7.94 -8.11
CA GLU A 23 8.28 -7.95 -8.74
C GLU A 23 9.41 -7.85 -7.70
N SER A 24 9.24 -7.09 -6.61
CA SER A 24 10.24 -7.01 -5.55
C SER A 24 10.47 -8.35 -4.87
N LYS A 25 9.43 -9.22 -4.75
CA LYS A 25 9.57 -10.58 -4.22
C LYS A 25 10.59 -11.43 -5.01
N LYS A 26 10.91 -11.07 -6.25
CA LYS A 26 11.90 -11.77 -7.10
C LYS A 26 13.33 -11.23 -6.92
N VAL A 27 13.50 -10.10 -6.25
CA VAL A 27 14.80 -9.44 -6.07
C VAL A 27 15.27 -9.65 -4.64
N ASN A 28 16.35 -10.42 -4.47
CA ASN A 28 16.88 -10.70 -3.14
C ASN A 28 17.39 -9.42 -2.45
N GLY A 29 17.05 -9.25 -1.17
CA GLY A 29 17.43 -8.08 -0.38
C GLY A 29 16.60 -6.82 -0.64
N VAL A 30 15.48 -6.91 -1.37
CA VAL A 30 14.56 -5.79 -1.59
C VAL A 30 13.19 -6.10 -1.02
N THR A 31 12.69 -5.22 -0.16
CA THR A 31 11.32 -5.27 0.37
C THR A 31 10.58 -4.03 -0.10
N PHE A 32 9.50 -4.23 -0.85
CA PHE A 32 8.58 -3.15 -1.16
C PHE A 32 7.68 -2.89 0.04
N ILE A 33 7.54 -1.65 0.46
CA ILE A 33 6.69 -1.23 1.59
C ILE A 33 5.84 -0.06 1.14
N TRP A 34 4.55 -0.11 1.43
CA TRP A 34 3.63 0.99 1.13
C TRP A 34 3.07 1.62 2.40
N PHE A 35 3.43 2.88 2.62
CA PHE A 35 2.84 3.71 3.67
C PHE A 35 1.65 4.52 3.16
N THR A 36 0.53 4.47 3.88
CA THR A 36 -0.70 5.20 3.54
C THR A 36 -1.23 6.08 4.68
N ASP A 37 -2.00 7.10 4.32
CA ASP A 37 -2.75 7.94 5.27
C ASP A 37 -4.16 7.39 5.55
N GLY A 38 -4.51 6.24 4.93
CA GLY A 38 -5.77 5.53 5.14
C GLY A 38 -7.01 6.17 4.52
N LEU A 39 -6.97 7.45 4.12
CA LEU A 39 -8.15 8.19 3.65
C LEU A 39 -8.76 7.61 2.36
N GLY A 40 -7.92 7.04 1.48
CA GLY A 40 -8.38 6.40 0.24
C GLY A 40 -9.25 5.16 0.47
N TRP A 41 -9.08 4.48 1.62
CA TRP A 41 -9.89 3.32 1.99
C TRP A 41 -11.37 3.68 2.15
N LEU A 42 -11.65 4.86 2.72
CA LEU A 42 -13.03 5.31 2.99
C LEU A 42 -13.85 5.49 1.71
N GLY A 43 -13.22 5.94 0.62
CA GLY A 43 -13.89 6.24 -0.65
C GLY A 43 -13.76 5.16 -1.72
N ALA A 44 -12.76 4.28 -1.62
CA ALA A 44 -12.43 3.31 -2.68
C ALA A 44 -12.17 1.89 -2.16
N ARG A 45 -12.72 1.53 -0.99
CA ARG A 45 -12.56 0.21 -0.35
C ARG A 45 -12.63 -0.96 -1.33
N LYS A 46 -13.70 -1.05 -2.13
CA LYS A 46 -13.91 -2.17 -3.07
C LYS A 46 -12.76 -2.35 -4.07
N ASN A 47 -12.11 -1.26 -4.48
CA ASN A 47 -11.02 -1.31 -5.44
C ASN A 47 -9.66 -1.56 -4.77
N LEU A 48 -9.50 -1.12 -3.51
CA LEU A 48 -8.25 -1.25 -2.75
C LEU A 48 -8.16 -2.60 -2.02
N GLU A 49 -9.29 -3.19 -1.65
CA GLU A 49 -9.38 -4.42 -0.86
C GLU A 49 -8.56 -5.57 -1.46
N GLU A 50 -8.65 -5.81 -2.76
CA GLU A 50 -7.85 -6.84 -3.43
C GLU A 50 -6.35 -6.57 -3.28
N THR A 51 -5.93 -5.31 -3.44
CA THR A 51 -4.50 -4.95 -3.32
C THR A 51 -4.03 -5.06 -1.88
N PHE A 52 -4.83 -4.60 -0.93
CA PHE A 52 -4.48 -4.58 0.49
C PHE A 52 -4.44 -6.00 1.07
N ASN A 53 -5.31 -6.90 0.61
CA ASN A 53 -5.32 -8.29 1.03
C ASN A 53 -4.13 -9.11 0.49
N GLU A 54 -3.51 -8.68 -0.61
CA GLU A 54 -2.35 -9.36 -1.19
C GLU A 54 -1.01 -8.76 -0.77
N MET A 55 -1.01 -7.58 -0.15
CA MET A 55 0.20 -6.88 0.25
C MET A 55 0.50 -7.11 1.74
N ASP A 56 1.59 -7.85 2.01
CA ASP A 56 2.04 -8.18 3.36
C ASP A 56 2.67 -6.98 4.11
N THR A 57 3.09 -5.96 3.36
CA THR A 57 3.91 -4.82 3.84
C THR A 57 3.25 -3.48 3.54
N ILE A 58 1.95 -3.40 3.85
CA ILE A 58 1.18 -2.14 3.81
C ILE A 58 0.93 -1.64 5.24
N TYR A 59 1.27 -0.38 5.48
CA TYR A 59 1.17 0.25 6.80
C TYR A 59 0.54 1.63 6.67
N ASN A 60 -0.11 2.09 7.73
CA ASN A 60 -0.66 3.44 7.81
C ASN A 60 0.23 4.37 8.67
N ILE A 61 -0.16 5.64 8.80
CA ILE A 61 0.57 6.63 9.62
C ILE A 61 0.55 6.26 11.11
N ASP A 62 -0.55 5.68 11.61
CA ASP A 62 -0.63 5.21 13.00
C ASP A 62 0.39 4.09 13.26
N ASP A 63 0.57 3.15 12.33
CA ASP A 63 1.62 2.12 12.43
C ASP A 63 3.03 2.76 12.49
N LEU A 64 3.26 3.81 11.70
CA LEU A 64 4.53 4.55 11.71
C LEU A 64 4.80 5.22 13.07
N GLU A 65 3.79 5.86 13.64
CA GLU A 65 3.88 6.51 14.96
C GLU A 65 4.11 5.49 16.09
N HIS A 66 3.62 4.27 15.92
CA HIS A 66 3.86 3.15 16.84
C HIS A 66 5.13 2.34 16.51
N GLY A 67 6.03 2.87 15.66
CA GLY A 67 7.35 2.31 15.45
C GLY A 67 7.37 1.04 14.60
N VAL A 68 6.40 0.84 13.68
CA VAL A 68 6.36 -0.36 12.83
C VAL A 68 7.67 -0.59 12.06
N ILE A 69 8.38 0.47 11.69
CA ILE A 69 9.69 0.38 11.01
C ILE A 69 10.70 -0.39 11.84
N GLU A 70 10.68 -0.26 13.17
CA GLU A 70 11.60 -0.97 14.08
C GLU A 70 11.31 -2.48 14.12
N THR A 71 10.11 -2.88 13.71
CA THR A 71 9.69 -4.29 13.64
C THR A 71 9.94 -4.93 12.28
N LEU A 72 10.25 -4.13 11.26
CA LEU A 72 10.61 -4.61 9.92
C LEU A 72 12.01 -5.21 9.97
N LYS A 73 12.10 -6.51 9.63
CA LYS A 73 13.35 -7.28 9.60
C LYS A 73 13.83 -7.54 8.18
#